data_AF-A0A645B0U6-F1
#
_entry.id   AF-A0A645B0U6-F1
#
_cell.length_a   1.000
_cell.length_b   1.000
_cell.length_c   1.000
_cell.angle_alpha   90.00
_cell.angle_beta   90.00
_cell.angle_gamma   90.00
#
_symmetry.space_group_name_H-M   'P 1'
#
loop_
_entity.id
_entity.type
_entity.pdbx_description
1 polymer ?
#
loop_
_entity_poly.entity_id
_entity_poly.type
_entity_poly.pdbx_seq_one_letter_code
_entity_poly.pdbx_strand_id
1 'polypeptide(L)'
;MLVRQAIKDAGVTVDQSEVDAELTSLEDSIKAQGQDLDTLLLAQNMTRKDIEDQIRLSKEIEKILADKLDVTDQEVADYFEKNKASLGTDATLEMYDSQIREQLRQQKLSTAQQEWLSDLQKNASIKYYRFAPSSTSAY
;
A
#
# COMPACT_ATOMS: atom_id res chain seq x y z
N MET A 1 2.57 12.39 12.70
CA MET A 1 2.06 11.09 12.20
C MET A 1 3.21 10.10 12.23
N LEU A 2 3.05 8.93 12.86
CA LEU A 2 4.09 7.90 12.94
C LEU A 2 4.54 7.42 11.55
N VAL A 3 3.60 7.30 10.62
CA VAL A 3 3.82 6.92 9.22
C VAL A 3 4.79 7.90 8.51
N ARG A 4 4.52 9.21 8.57
CA ARG A 4 5.39 10.23 7.94
C ARG A 4 6.80 10.25 8.55
N GLN A 5 6.93 9.97 9.84
CA GLN A 5 8.24 9.88 10.48
C GLN A 5 9.00 8.62 10.01
N ALA A 6 8.32 7.48 9.93
CA ALA A 6 8.90 6.24 9.44
C ALA A 6 9.39 6.36 7.99
N ILE A 7 8.62 7.02 7.13
CA ILE A 7 9.01 7.31 5.75
C ILE A 7 10.28 8.17 5.70
N LYS A 8 10.32 9.22 6.51
CA LYS A 8 11.51 10.08 6.62
C LYS A 8 12.74 9.29 7.10
N ASP A 9 12.56 8.41 8.08
CA ASP A 9 13.64 7.58 8.63
C ASP A 9 14.11 6.53 7.61
N ALA A 10 13.22 6.02 6.75
CA ALA A 10 13.55 5.08 5.68
C ALA A 10 14.30 5.74 4.50
N GLY A 11 14.25 7.06 4.37
CA GLY A 11 14.98 7.81 3.33
C GLY A 11 14.48 7.54 1.91
N VAL A 12 13.28 6.99 1.75
CA VAL A 12 12.68 6.75 0.43
C VAL A 12 12.29 8.07 -0.23
N THR A 13 12.45 8.14 -1.56
CA THR A 13 12.07 9.30 -2.37
C THR A 13 11.17 8.83 -3.52
N VAL A 14 10.12 9.59 -3.79
CA VAL A 14 9.20 9.39 -4.92
C VAL A 14 9.30 10.59 -5.83
N ASP A 15 9.60 10.32 -7.10
CA ASP A 15 9.73 11.36 -8.12
C ASP A 15 8.35 11.91 -8.49
N GLN A 16 8.30 13.19 -8.88
CA GLN A 16 7.04 13.81 -9.27
C GLN A 16 6.37 13.07 -10.44
N SER A 17 7.15 12.55 -11.39
CA SER A 17 6.64 11.78 -12.51
C SER A 17 5.89 10.51 -12.11
N GLU A 18 6.27 9.87 -10.99
CA GLU A 18 5.55 8.69 -10.47
C GLU A 18 4.18 9.10 -9.89
N VAL A 19 4.12 10.27 -9.26
CA VAL A 19 2.86 10.83 -8.73
C VAL A 19 1.94 11.25 -9.88
N ASP A 20 2.48 11.94 -10.88
CA ASP A 20 1.71 12.42 -12.02
C ASP A 20 1.14 11.26 -12.86
N ALA A 21 1.92 10.18 -13.03
CA ALA A 21 1.46 8.98 -13.73
C ALA A 21 0.29 8.32 -13.00
N GLU A 22 0.36 8.17 -11.68
CA GLU A 22 -0.72 7.60 -10.88
C GLU A 22 -1.95 8.51 -10.86
N LEU A 23 -1.75 9.83 -10.77
CA LEU A 23 -2.83 10.80 -10.82
C LEU A 23 -3.57 10.75 -12.16
N THR A 24 -2.84 10.62 -13.27
CA THR A 24 -3.42 10.46 -14.61
C THR A 24 -4.23 9.17 -14.70
N SER A 25 -3.68 8.05 -14.20
CA SER A 25 -4.40 6.77 -14.15
C SER A 25 -5.70 6.84 -13.33
N LEU A 26 -5.65 7.53 -12.19
CA LEU A 26 -6.82 7.77 -11.35
C LEU A 26 -7.88 8.62 -12.08
N GLU A 27 -7.46 9.71 -12.72
CA GLU A 27 -8.35 10.55 -13.52
C GLU A 27 -9.02 9.77 -14.65
N ASP A 28 -8.26 8.98 -15.39
CA ASP A 28 -8.78 8.19 -16.51
C ASP A 28 -9.79 7.14 -16.01
N SER A 29 -9.52 6.52 -14.86
CA SER A 29 -10.42 5.55 -14.23
C SER A 29 -11.73 6.19 -13.77
N ILE A 30 -11.69 7.43 -13.27
CA ILE A 30 -12.87 8.20 -12.85
C ILE A 30 -13.67 8.67 -14.07
N LYS A 31 -12.99 9.16 -15.11
CA LYS A 31 -13.61 9.56 -16.38
C LYS A 31 -14.30 8.39 -17.07
N ALA A 32 -13.70 7.20 -17.04
CA ALA A 32 -14.30 5.98 -17.57
C ALA A 32 -15.62 5.62 -16.87
N GLN A 33 -15.81 6.04 -15.61
CA GLN A 33 -17.05 5.89 -14.85
C GLN A 33 -18.05 7.04 -15.08
N GLY A 34 -17.75 7.97 -15.99
CA GLY A 34 -18.58 9.14 -16.28
C GLY A 34 -18.54 10.21 -15.19
N GLN A 35 -17.51 10.20 -14.35
CA GLN A 35 -17.31 11.17 -13.29
C GLN A 35 -16.09 12.05 -13.58
N ASP A 36 -15.90 13.08 -12.78
CA ASP A 36 -14.78 14.01 -12.86
C ASP A 36 -14.06 14.09 -11.51
N LEU A 37 -12.74 13.96 -11.52
CA LEU A 37 -11.93 13.93 -10.30
C LEU A 37 -12.11 15.23 -9.52
N ASP A 38 -12.01 16.39 -10.17
CA ASP A 38 -12.08 17.69 -9.50
C ASP A 38 -13.45 17.87 -8.80
N THR A 39 -14.53 17.40 -9.44
CA THR A 39 -15.87 17.37 -8.85
C THR A 39 -15.95 16.48 -7.60
N LEU A 40 -15.35 15.29 -7.63
CA LEU A 40 -15.31 14.38 -6.48
C LEU A 40 -14.48 14.95 -5.32
N LEU A 41 -13.40 15.67 -5.63
CA LEU A 41 -12.57 16.33 -4.63
C LEU A 41 -13.29 17.49 -3.97
N LEU A 42 -13.96 18.33 -4.75
CA LEU A 42 -14.79 19.42 -4.23
C LEU A 42 -15.88 18.91 -3.28
N ALA A 43 -16.55 17.81 -3.64
CA ALA A 43 -17.57 17.19 -2.78
C ALA A 43 -17.00 16.73 -1.42
N GLN A 44 -15.72 16.37 -1.37
CA GLN A 44 -15.01 15.94 -0.17
C GLN A 44 -14.25 17.08 0.53
N ASN A 45 -14.37 18.32 0.05
CA ASN A 45 -13.54 19.47 0.49
C ASN A 45 -12.03 19.20 0.37
N MET A 46 -11.64 18.47 -0.68
CA MET A 46 -10.26 18.13 -1.00
C MET A 46 -9.78 18.93 -2.21
N THR A 47 -8.47 19.11 -2.29
CA THR A 47 -7.79 19.70 -3.45
C THR A 47 -7.01 18.64 -4.22
N ARG A 48 -6.62 18.96 -5.46
CA ARG A 48 -5.71 18.11 -6.24
C ARG A 48 -4.39 17.85 -5.50
N LYS A 49 -3.86 18.86 -4.81
CA LYS A 49 -2.66 18.73 -3.98
C LYS A 49 -2.84 17.69 -2.87
N ASP A 50 -4.02 17.61 -2.26
CA ASP A 50 -4.27 16.60 -1.22
C ASP A 50 -4.20 15.18 -1.78
N ILE A 51 -4.68 14.97 -3.01
CA ILE A 51 -4.55 13.68 -3.71
C ILE A 51 -3.11 13.40 -4.10
N GLU A 52 -2.38 14.37 -4.65
CA GLU A 52 -0.96 14.21 -4.96
C GLU A 52 -0.15 13.82 -3.72
N ASP A 53 -0.41 14.47 -2.58
CA ASP A 53 0.25 14.16 -1.32
C ASP A 53 -0.14 12.77 -0.78
N GLN A 54 -1.38 12.30 -1.03
CA GLN A 54 -1.82 10.94 -0.69
C GLN A 54 -1.19 9.88 -1.60
N ILE A 55 -1.15 10.12 -2.91
CA ILE A 55 -0.50 9.26 -3.89
C ILE A 55 0.99 9.12 -3.54
N ARG A 56 1.67 10.24 -3.26
CA ARG A 56 3.08 10.23 -2.85
C ARG A 56 3.27 9.37 -1.60
N LEU A 57 2.44 9.58 -0.58
CA LEU A 57 2.50 8.79 0.65
C LEU A 57 2.32 7.29 0.37
N SER A 58 1.36 6.93 -0.49
CA SER A 58 1.12 5.54 -0.89
C SER A 58 2.34 4.93 -1.58
N LYS A 59 2.94 5.64 -2.54
CA LYS A 59 4.14 5.20 -3.27
C LYS A 59 5.36 5.10 -2.35
N GLU A 60 5.52 6.00 -1.39
CA GLU A 60 6.59 5.93 -0.39
C GLU A 60 6.47 4.67 0.46
N ILE A 61 5.25 4.34 0.91
CA ILE A 61 4.98 3.12 1.67
C ILE A 61 5.24 1.88 0.80
N GLU A 62 4.78 1.88 -0.46
CA GLU A 62 5.03 0.79 -1.40
C GLU A 62 6.52 0.56 -1.61
N LYS A 63 7.33 1.63 -1.74
CA LYS A 63 8.79 1.53 -1.85
C LYS A 63 9.46 0.98 -0.60
N ILE A 64 8.99 1.34 0.59
CA ILE A 64 9.49 0.78 1.86
C ILE A 64 9.19 -0.71 1.99
N LEU A 65 8.07 -1.14 1.42
CA LEU A 65 7.60 -2.52 1.52
C LEU A 65 7.96 -3.35 0.29
N ALA A 66 8.62 -2.79 -0.72
CA ALA A 66 8.83 -3.40 -2.04
C ALA A 66 9.47 -4.79 -1.94
N ASP A 67 10.44 -4.95 -1.04
CA ASP A 67 11.14 -6.19 -0.72
C ASP A 67 10.23 -7.27 -0.11
N LYS A 68 9.07 -6.88 0.47
CA LYS A 68 8.03 -7.82 0.91
C LYS A 68 6.99 -8.15 -0.17
N LEU A 69 7.01 -7.47 -1.32
CA LEU A 69 6.03 -7.64 -2.39
C LEU A 69 6.45 -8.62 -3.47
N ASP A 70 7.66 -9.16 -3.40
CA ASP A 70 8.18 -10.09 -4.41
C ASP A 70 7.33 -11.38 -4.43
N VAL A 71 6.86 -11.77 -5.62
CA VAL A 71 6.00 -12.95 -5.82
C VAL A 71 6.78 -13.98 -6.63
N THR A 72 7.03 -15.13 -6.00
CA THR A 72 7.79 -16.21 -6.61
C THR A 72 6.92 -17.07 -7.52
N ASP A 73 7.55 -17.71 -8.51
CA ASP A 73 6.86 -18.61 -9.45
C ASP A 73 6.18 -19.78 -8.72
N GLN A 74 6.78 -20.25 -7.63
CA GLN A 74 6.21 -21.29 -6.79
C GLN A 74 4.89 -20.85 -6.16
N GLU A 75 4.81 -19.62 -5.65
CA GLU A 75 3.58 -19.08 -5.06
C GLU A 75 2.46 -18.95 -6.10
N VAL A 76 2.80 -18.58 -7.33
CA VAL A 76 1.85 -18.51 -8.44
C VAL A 76 1.34 -19.90 -8.81
N ALA A 77 2.24 -20.88 -8.93
CA ALA A 77 1.88 -22.27 -9.22
C ALA A 77 0.99 -22.88 -8.13
N ASP A 78 1.36 -22.66 -6.85
CA ASP A 78 0.59 -23.12 -5.70
C ASP A 78 -0.80 -22.48 -5.66
N TYR A 79 -0.89 -21.18 -5.95
CA TYR A 79 -2.18 -20.48 -6.00
C TYR A 79 -3.05 -21.01 -7.14
N PHE A 80 -2.47 -21.20 -8.33
CA PHE A 80 -3.19 -21.75 -9.48
C PHE A 80 -3.75 -23.15 -9.18
N GLU A 81 -2.93 -24.07 -8.67
CA GLU A 81 -3.38 -25.44 -8.37
C GLU A 81 -4.45 -25.47 -7.26
N LYS A 82 -4.34 -24.61 -6.24
CA LYS A 82 -5.36 -24.49 -5.19
C LYS A 82 -6.69 -23.95 -5.70
N ASN A 83 -6.67 -23.09 -6.72
CA ASN A 83 -7.86 -22.41 -7.24
C ASN A 83 -8.36 -22.97 -8.58
N LYS A 84 -7.67 -23.97 -9.14
CA LYS A 84 -7.94 -24.55 -10.46
C LYS A 84 -9.39 -24.96 -10.68
N ALA A 85 -10.02 -25.54 -9.66
CA ALA A 85 -11.42 -25.93 -9.69
C ALA A 85 -12.39 -24.75 -9.93
N SER A 86 -11.99 -23.55 -9.51
CA SER A 86 -12.75 -22.31 -9.66
C SER A 86 -12.42 -21.54 -10.94
N LEU A 87 -11.29 -21.84 -11.59
CA LEU A 87 -10.82 -21.16 -12.81
C LEU A 87 -11.40 -21.75 -14.10
N GLY A 88 -11.99 -22.95 -14.02
CA GLY A 88 -12.60 -23.65 -15.15
C GLY A 88 -11.67 -24.68 -15.79
N THR A 89 -12.25 -25.54 -16.64
CA THR A 89 -11.57 -26.71 -17.22
C THR A 89 -10.46 -26.37 -18.22
N ASP A 90 -10.53 -25.22 -18.88
CA ASP A 90 -9.54 -24.78 -19.88
C ASP A 90 -8.50 -23.82 -19.30
N ALA A 91 -8.51 -23.61 -17.97
CA ALA A 91 -7.57 -22.71 -17.32
C ALA A 91 -6.15 -23.27 -17.42
N THR A 92 -5.22 -22.41 -17.84
CA THR A 92 -3.78 -22.70 -17.84
C THR A 92 -3.05 -21.69 -16.99
N LEU A 93 -1.90 -22.07 -16.43
CA LEU A 93 -1.09 -21.18 -15.61
C LEU A 93 -0.69 -19.94 -16.41
N GLU A 94 -0.32 -20.09 -17.68
CA GLU A 94 0.09 -18.99 -18.56
C GLU A 94 -1.02 -17.94 -18.74
N MET A 95 -2.28 -18.37 -18.87
CA MET A 95 -3.42 -17.45 -18.99
C MET A 95 -3.67 -16.61 -17.73
N TYR A 96 -3.34 -17.16 -16.56
CA TYR A 96 -3.66 -16.53 -15.27
C TYR A 96 -2.43 -16.01 -14.51
N ASP A 97 -1.20 -16.26 -14.99
CA ASP A 97 0.05 -15.94 -14.28
C ASP A 97 0.07 -14.47 -13.85
N SER A 98 -0.14 -13.53 -14.79
CA SER A 98 -0.13 -12.10 -14.48
C SER A 98 -1.22 -11.70 -13.48
N GLN A 99 -2.42 -12.27 -13.59
CA GLN A 99 -3.52 -11.95 -12.68
C GLN A 99 -3.26 -12.50 -11.28
N ILE A 100 -2.74 -13.72 -11.19
CA ILE A 100 -2.39 -14.39 -9.93
C ILE A 100 -1.25 -13.63 -9.25
N ARG A 101 -0.21 -13.25 -10.00
CA ARG A 101 0.89 -12.45 -9.46
C ARG A 101 0.40 -11.14 -8.89
N GLU A 102 -0.44 -10.42 -9.62
CA GLU A 102 -1.01 -9.17 -9.13
C GLU A 102 -1.85 -9.40 -7.87
N GLN A 103 -2.68 -10.43 -7.86
CA GLN A 103 -3.47 -10.76 -6.67
C GLN A 103 -2.61 -11.10 -5.45
N LEU A 104 -1.56 -11.91 -5.64
CA LEU A 104 -0.61 -12.27 -4.58
C LEU A 104 0.18 -11.05 -4.10
N ARG A 105 0.61 -10.18 -5.02
CA ARG A 105 1.27 -8.91 -4.70
C ARG A 105 0.38 -8.03 -3.82
N GLN A 106 -0.89 -7.88 -4.19
CA GLN A 106 -1.86 -7.11 -3.41
C GLN A 106 -2.11 -7.72 -2.03
N GLN A 107 -2.18 -9.04 -1.92
CA GLN A 107 -2.27 -9.74 -0.63
C GLN A 107 -1.04 -9.47 0.24
N LYS A 108 0.17 -9.64 -0.32
CA LYS A 108 1.42 -9.36 0.38
C LYS A 108 1.53 -7.91 0.81
N LEU A 109 1.12 -6.98 -0.04
CA LEU A 109 1.10 -5.55 0.29
C LEU A 109 0.19 -5.27 1.48
N SER A 110 -1.04 -5.78 1.47
CA SER A 110 -1.98 -5.62 2.58
C SER A 110 -1.41 -6.18 3.90
N THR A 111 -0.84 -7.38 3.87
CA THR A 111 -0.20 -7.99 5.05
C THR A 111 1.00 -7.16 5.52
N ALA A 112 1.89 -6.78 4.61
CA ALA A 112 3.08 -5.99 4.92
C ALA A 112 2.72 -4.62 5.52
N GLN A 113 1.67 -3.96 5.01
CA GLN A 113 1.18 -2.70 5.57
C GLN A 113 0.64 -2.87 6.99
N GLN A 114 -0.12 -3.94 7.26
CA GLN A 114 -0.64 -4.23 8.60
C GLN A 114 0.48 -4.51 9.60
N GLU A 115 1.45 -5.34 9.21
CA GLU A 115 2.64 -5.64 10.02
C GLU A 115 3.44 -4.37 10.30
N TRP A 116 3.73 -3.59 9.26
CA TRP A 116 4.50 -2.36 9.37
C TRP A 116 3.82 -1.35 10.29
N LEU A 117 2.51 -1.14 10.15
CA LEU A 117 1.76 -0.25 11.04
C LEU A 117 1.76 -0.76 12.49
N SER A 118 1.60 -2.06 12.71
CA SER A 118 1.68 -2.67 14.04
C SER A 118 3.04 -2.41 14.68
N ASP A 119 4.11 -2.58 13.92
CA ASP A 119 5.48 -2.39 14.41
C ASP A 119 5.77 -0.91 14.68
N LEU A 120 5.28 0.00 13.85
CA LEU A 120 5.35 1.44 14.12
C LEU A 120 4.64 1.82 15.43
N GLN A 121 3.46 1.26 15.67
CA GLN A 121 2.72 1.51 16.91
C GLN A 121 3.45 0.95 18.13
N LYS A 122 3.92 -0.30 18.08
CA LYS A 122 4.70 -0.92 19.16
C LYS A 122 5.95 -0.12 19.47
N ASN A 123 6.71 0.26 18.45
CA ASN A 123 7.94 1.04 18.62
C ASN A 123 7.67 2.44 19.19
N ALA A 124 6.57 3.07 18.79
CA ALA A 124 6.14 4.34 19.37
C ALA A 124 5.76 4.21 20.84
N SER A 125 4.98 3.19 21.21
CA SER A 125 4.63 2.90 22.60
C SER A 125 5.88 2.61 23.44
N ILE A 126 6.83 1.81 22.93
CA ILE A 126 8.11 1.54 23.61
C ILE A 126 8.89 2.83 23.86
N LYS A 127 8.98 3.73 22.87
CA LYS A 127 9.61 5.04 23.06
C LYS A 127 8.88 5.84 24.15
N TYR A 128 7.56 5.92 24.11
CA TYR A 128 6.79 6.61 25.15
C TYR A 128 7.08 6.09 26.56
N TYR A 129 7.09 4.76 26.77
CA TYR A 129 7.43 4.18 28.08
C TYR A 129 8.88 4.45 28.52
N ARG A 130 9.82 4.59 27.58
CA ARG A 130 11.22 4.94 27.90
C ARG A 130 11.41 6.42 28.23
N PHE A 131 10.51 7.29 27.78
CA PHE A 131 10.56 8.74 28.02
C PHE A 131 9.53 9.24 29.05
N ALA A 132 8.56 8.40 29.45
CA ALA A 132 7.70 8.71 30.58
C ALA A 132 8.58 8.76 31.84
N PRO A 133 8.57 9.86 32.62
CA PRO A 133 9.21 9.84 33.92
C PRO A 133 8.58 8.71 34.70
N SER A 134 9.40 7.78 35.21
CA SER A 134 8.94 6.72 36.10
C SER A 134 8.15 7.39 37.22
N SER A 135 6.82 7.31 37.16
CA SER A 135 5.96 7.62 38.28
C SER A 135 6.17 6.51 39.29
N THR A 136 7.28 6.61 40.01
CA THR A 136 7.44 6.05 41.34
C THR A 136 6.32 6.68 42.16
N SER A 137 5.18 6.00 42.22
CA SER A 137 4.18 6.22 43.25
C SER A 137 4.81 5.72 44.56
N ALA A 138 5.72 6.52 45.10
CA ALA A 138 5.95 6.55 46.54
C ALA A 138 4.82 7.40 47.10
N TYR A 139 3.84 6.77 47.74
CA TYR A 139 3.24 7.13 49.02
C TYR A 139 2.30 6.00 49.45
#